data_AF-A0A399I2F8-F1
#
_entry.id   AF-A0A399I2F8-F1
#
_cell.length_a   1.000
_cell.length_b   1.000
_cell.length_c   1.000
_cell.angle_alpha   90.00
_cell.angle_beta   90.00
_cell.angle_gamma   90.00
#
_symmetry.space_group_name_H-M   'P 1'
#
loop_
_entity.id
_entity.type
_entity.pdbx_description
1 polymer ?
#
loop_
_entity_poly.entity_id
_entity_poly.type
_entity_poly.pdbx_seq_one_letter_code
_entity_poly.pdbx_strand_id
1 'polypeptide(L)'
;MSSTHLSLHYHVVFSTKERHPLIDREWRERLHAYLGGIVRDLGGVPECVGGIVDHVHLLIGLKATHRLCDVLREIKVSSSKWVHETIELREFTWQDGYGAFTVSENRREAVKHYILNQETHHQTRTYKDEYLAFLRQAGVEFDERYLW
;
A
#
# COMPACT_ATOMS: atom_id res chain seq x y z
N MET A 1 -1.24 26.01 -27.68
CA MET A 1 -0.52 25.45 -26.53
C MET A 1 -1.05 24.05 -26.30
N SER A 2 -0.18 23.05 -26.23
CA SER A 2 -0.57 21.67 -25.91
C SER A 2 -0.65 21.51 -24.39
N SER A 3 -1.74 20.96 -23.87
CA SER A 3 -1.87 20.55 -22.47
C SER A 3 -1.80 19.02 -22.35
N THR A 4 -1.17 18.56 -21.27
CA THR A 4 -1.08 17.15 -20.90
C THR A 4 -2.15 16.84 -19.86
N HIS A 5 -2.98 15.82 -20.10
CA HIS A 5 -4.03 15.41 -19.19
C HIS A 5 -3.84 13.93 -18.83
N LEU A 6 -3.80 13.65 -17.53
CA LEU A 6 -3.48 12.33 -16.99
C LEU A 6 -4.37 12.06 -15.77
N SER A 7 -4.80 10.81 -15.61
CA SER A 7 -5.45 10.28 -14.41
C SER A 7 -4.73 8.99 -14.06
N LEU A 8 -3.78 9.08 -13.13
CA LEU A 8 -2.83 8.02 -12.80
C LEU A 8 -2.96 7.70 -11.30
N HIS A 9 -3.91 6.83 -10.99
CA HIS A 9 -4.19 6.40 -9.62
C HIS A 9 -3.84 4.93 -9.47
N TYR A 10 -3.24 4.59 -8.33
CA TYR A 10 -2.78 3.24 -8.02
C TYR A 10 -3.30 2.83 -6.65
N HIS A 11 -3.90 1.64 -6.58
CA HIS A 11 -4.07 0.90 -5.35
C HIS A 11 -2.85 0.00 -5.17
N VAL A 12 -2.07 0.28 -4.14
CA VAL A 12 -0.85 -0.45 -3.80
C VAL A 12 -1.11 -1.27 -2.55
N VAL A 13 -0.60 -2.50 -2.53
CA VAL A 13 -0.67 -3.43 -1.39
C VAL A 13 0.70 -4.05 -1.14
N PHE A 14 1.14 -4.07 0.12
CA PHE A 14 2.29 -4.87 0.54
C PHE A 14 2.19 -5.24 2.01
N SER A 15 2.78 -6.38 2.36
CA SER A 15 2.77 -6.93 3.72
C SER A 15 4.09 -6.70 4.45
N THR A 16 4.06 -6.84 5.77
CA THR A 16 5.23 -7.14 6.59
C THR A 16 5.89 -8.43 6.10
N LYS A 17 7.18 -8.61 6.40
CA LYS A 17 7.94 -9.79 6.03
C LYS A 17 7.25 -11.03 6.61
N GLU A 18 7.05 -12.04 5.76
CA GLU A 18 6.34 -13.28 6.11
C GLU A 18 4.93 -13.08 6.69
N ARG A 19 4.36 -11.86 6.57
CA ARG A 19 3.08 -11.44 7.19
C ARG A 19 3.09 -11.53 8.71
N HIS A 20 4.24 -11.29 9.35
CA HIS A 20 4.28 -11.17 10.82
C HIS A 20 3.37 -10.00 11.26
N PRO A 21 2.50 -10.19 12.27
CA PRO A 21 1.51 -9.19 12.70
C PRO A 21 2.16 -8.08 13.53
N LEU A 22 3.05 -7.31 12.91
CA LEU A 22 3.91 -6.34 13.60
C LEU A 22 3.30 -4.94 13.68
N ILE A 23 2.22 -4.63 12.97
CA ILE A 23 1.60 -3.31 12.96
C ILE A 23 0.55 -3.22 14.08
N ASP A 24 0.99 -2.78 15.27
CA ASP A 24 0.10 -2.68 16.42
C ASP A 24 -0.91 -1.53 16.27
N ARG A 25 -2.13 -1.74 16.81
CA ARG A 25 -3.22 -0.76 16.81
C ARG A 25 -2.80 0.58 17.42
N GLU A 26 -1.95 0.58 18.45
CA GLU A 26 -1.53 1.77 19.18
C GLU A 26 -0.76 2.78 18.31
N TRP A 27 -0.06 2.32 17.27
CA TRP A 27 0.77 3.19 16.43
C TRP A 27 0.44 3.09 14.94
N ARG A 28 -0.45 2.19 14.52
CA ARG A 28 -0.91 2.02 13.14
C ARG A 28 -1.34 3.32 12.45
N GLU A 29 -2.11 4.16 13.13
CA GLU A 29 -2.53 5.45 12.54
C GLU A 29 -1.35 6.39 12.27
N ARG A 30 -0.33 6.37 13.14
CA ARG A 30 0.91 7.13 12.94
C ARG A 30 1.70 6.60 11.74
N LEU A 31 1.76 5.28 11.57
CA LEU A 31 2.35 4.66 10.38
C LEU A 31 1.60 5.09 9.11
N HIS A 32 0.27 5.03 9.11
CA HIS A 32 -0.54 5.42 7.95
C HIS A 32 -0.32 6.89 7.57
N ALA A 33 -0.28 7.78 8.56
CA ALA A 33 0.04 9.19 8.35
C ALA A 33 1.46 9.38 7.80
N TYR A 34 2.44 8.64 8.33
CA TYR A 34 3.83 8.69 7.88
C TYR A 34 3.99 8.22 6.42
N LEU A 35 3.34 7.10 6.05
CA LEU A 35 3.28 6.60 4.68
C LEU A 35 2.69 7.64 3.72
N GLY A 36 1.60 8.29 4.12
CA GLY A 36 1.01 9.40 3.36
C GLY A 36 1.97 10.59 3.22
N GLY A 37 2.72 10.90 4.27
CA GLY A 37 3.78 11.92 4.26
C GLY A 37 4.85 11.64 3.20
N ILE A 38 5.39 10.42 3.18
CA ILE A 38 6.40 10.01 2.18
C ILE A 38 5.88 10.19 0.75
N VAL A 39 4.64 9.77 0.47
CA VAL A 39 4.03 9.93 -0.87
C VAL A 39 3.96 11.41 -1.26
N ARG A 40 3.61 12.29 -0.30
CA ARG A 40 3.54 13.74 -0.54
C ARG A 40 4.91 14.35 -0.78
N ASP A 41 5.92 13.93 -0.02
CA ASP A 41 7.31 14.41 -0.13
C ASP A 41 7.94 14.01 -1.46
N LEU A 42 7.58 12.82 -1.97
CA LEU A 42 7.92 12.38 -3.32
C LEU A 42 7.18 13.17 -4.42
N GLY A 43 6.22 14.02 -4.06
CA GLY A 43 5.42 14.80 -5.00
C GLY A 43 4.27 14.03 -5.63
N GLY A 44 3.85 12.92 -5.03
CA GLY A 44 2.60 12.21 -5.30
C GLY A 44 1.43 12.76 -4.46
N VAL A 45 0.26 12.15 -4.62
CA VAL A 45 -0.96 12.52 -3.89
C VAL A 45 -1.41 11.32 -3.06
N PRO A 46 -1.26 11.35 -1.72
CA PRO A 46 -1.83 10.32 -0.85
C PRO A 46 -3.34 10.55 -0.69
N GLU A 47 -4.16 9.69 -1.27
CA GLU A 47 -5.62 9.82 -1.17
C GLU A 47 -6.18 9.08 0.05
N CYS A 48 -5.62 7.89 0.32
CA CYS A 48 -6.00 7.06 1.45
C CYS A 48 -4.87 6.10 1.78
N VAL A 49 -4.64 5.90 3.08
CA VAL A 49 -3.76 4.85 3.60
C VAL A 49 -4.54 4.10 4.67
N GLY A 50 -4.51 2.78 4.62
CA GLY A 50 -5.15 1.90 5.58
C GLY A 50 -4.43 0.56 5.63
N GLY A 51 -4.94 -0.36 6.43
CA GLY A 51 -4.30 -1.64 6.65
C GLY A 51 -4.63 -2.25 8.00
N ILE A 52 -4.09 -3.44 8.22
CA ILE A 52 -4.22 -4.19 9.45
C ILE A 52 -2.84 -4.64 9.94
N VAL A 53 -2.82 -5.59 10.86
CA VAL A 53 -1.62 -5.97 11.63
C VAL A 53 -0.44 -6.45 10.79
N ASP A 54 -0.66 -6.94 9.58
CA ASP A 54 0.36 -7.57 8.74
C ASP A 54 0.52 -6.93 7.35
N HIS A 55 -0.29 -5.94 6.97
CA HIS A 55 -0.17 -5.29 5.67
C HIS A 55 -0.86 -3.94 5.58
N VAL A 56 -0.49 -3.18 4.54
CA VAL A 56 -1.06 -1.86 4.25
C VAL A 56 -1.56 -1.77 2.82
N HIS A 57 -2.55 -0.91 2.64
CA HIS A 57 -3.08 -0.46 1.38
C HIS A 57 -2.89 1.05 1.24
N LEU A 58 -2.47 1.48 0.05
CA LEU A 58 -2.37 2.88 -0.29
C LEU A 58 -3.16 3.13 -1.58
N LEU A 59 -4.02 4.15 -1.58
CA LEU A 59 -4.56 4.75 -2.80
C LEU A 59 -3.79 6.04 -3.06
N ILE A 60 -3.02 6.07 -4.15
CA ILE A 60 -2.11 7.17 -4.47
C ILE A 60 -2.25 7.65 -5.91
N GLY A 61 -2.14 8.95 -6.11
CA GLY A 61 -1.97 9.58 -7.41
C GLY A 61 -0.49 9.84 -7.70
N LEU A 62 -0.02 9.46 -8.89
CA LEU A 62 1.37 9.66 -9.31
C LEU A 62 1.48 10.54 -10.57
N LYS A 63 2.57 11.29 -10.68
CA LYS A 63 2.95 12.01 -11.92
C LYS A 63 3.56 11.04 -12.93
N ALA A 64 3.46 11.36 -14.23
CA ALA A 64 4.08 10.58 -15.32
C ALA A 64 5.61 10.45 -15.23
N THR A 65 6.27 11.31 -14.45
CA THR A 65 7.72 11.25 -14.19
C THR A 65 8.11 10.21 -13.13
N HIS A 66 7.15 9.68 -12.38
CA HIS A 66 7.44 8.67 -11.36
C HIS A 66 7.64 7.30 -11.98
N ARG A 67 8.63 6.59 -11.44
CA ARG A 67 8.75 5.13 -11.59
C ARG A 67 8.15 4.50 -10.35
N LEU A 68 7.15 3.65 -10.55
CA LEU A 68 6.40 3.03 -9.45
C LEU A 68 7.33 2.26 -8.50
N CYS A 69 8.30 1.52 -9.02
CA CYS A 69 9.25 0.76 -8.20
C CYS A 69 10.12 1.67 -7.30
N ASP A 70 10.54 2.83 -7.80
CA ASP A 70 11.33 3.78 -7.02
C ASP A 70 10.49 4.41 -5.90
N VAL A 71 9.22 4.73 -6.18
CA VAL A 71 8.27 5.25 -5.17
C VAL A 71 8.04 4.22 -4.08
N LEU A 72 7.79 2.95 -4.42
CA LEU A 72 7.53 1.91 -3.43
C LEU A 72 8.78 1.53 -2.63
N ARG A 73 9.96 1.54 -3.26
CA ARG A 73 11.22 1.37 -2.53
C ARG A 73 11.37 2.46 -1.47
N GLU A 74 11.16 3.72 -1.83
CA GLU A 74 11.30 4.83 -0.90
C GLU A 74 10.29 4.75 0.24
N ILE A 75 9.01 4.47 -0.07
CA ILE A 75 7.96 4.27 0.94
C ILE A 75 8.37 3.19 1.94
N LYS A 76 8.83 2.02 1.46
CA LYS A 76 9.22 0.90 2.33
C LYS A 76 10.47 1.24 3.15
N VAL A 77 11.52 1.78 2.55
CA VAL A 77 12.77 2.11 3.24
C VAL A 77 12.57 3.18 4.31
N SER A 78 11.94 4.30 3.94
CA SER A 78 11.72 5.40 4.88
C SER A 78 10.78 5.01 6.02
N SER A 79 9.72 4.26 5.75
CA SER A 79 8.82 3.78 6.81
C SER A 79 9.46 2.74 7.72
N SER A 80 10.25 1.79 7.20
CA SER A 80 10.98 0.84 8.05
C SER A 80 11.94 1.57 8.98
N LYS A 81 12.70 2.54 8.47
CA LYS A 81 13.59 3.37 9.28
C LYS A 81 12.81 4.09 10.40
N TRP A 82 11.68 4.70 10.05
CA TRP A 82 10.83 5.39 11.03
C TRP A 82 10.31 4.44 12.11
N VAL A 83 9.86 3.23 11.75
CA VAL A 83 9.42 2.22 12.73
C VAL A 83 10.59 1.84 13.65
N HIS A 84 11.78 1.62 13.12
CA HIS A 84 12.97 1.29 13.92
C HIS A 84 13.37 2.39 14.90
N GLU A 85 13.28 3.65 14.48
CA GLU A 85 13.75 4.79 15.28
C GLU A 85 12.69 5.35 16.22
N THR A 86 11.41 5.27 15.86
CA THR A 86 10.32 5.94 16.58
C THR A 86 9.45 4.97 17.38
N ILE A 87 9.27 3.74 16.88
CA ILE A 87 8.51 2.68 17.54
C ILE A 87 9.45 1.70 18.24
N GLU A 88 10.76 1.78 17.94
CA GLU A 88 11.82 0.94 18.51
C GLU A 88 11.69 -0.57 18.18
N LEU A 89 10.97 -0.90 17.11
CA LEU A 89 10.69 -2.29 16.69
C LEU A 89 11.67 -2.76 15.61
N ARG A 90 12.84 -3.27 16.01
CA ARG A 90 13.97 -3.56 15.11
C ARG A 90 13.75 -4.73 14.15
N GLU A 91 12.91 -5.68 14.51
CA GLU A 91 12.52 -6.83 13.70
C GLU A 91 11.59 -6.44 12.53
N PHE A 92 11.04 -5.21 12.56
CA PHE A 92 10.13 -4.76 11.54
C PHE A 92 10.80 -4.69 10.18
N THR A 93 10.26 -5.41 9.20
CA THR A 93 10.65 -5.28 7.80
C THR A 93 9.45 -5.53 6.92
N TRP A 94 9.42 -4.90 5.76
CA TRP A 94 8.45 -5.17 4.71
C TRP A 94 8.84 -6.43 3.93
N GLN A 95 7.85 -7.09 3.33
CA GLN A 95 8.10 -8.09 2.31
C GLN A 95 8.66 -7.41 1.05
N ASP A 96 9.51 -8.10 0.28
CA ASP A 96 10.13 -7.51 -0.92
C ASP A 96 9.09 -7.16 -1.99
N GLY A 97 8.18 -8.11 -2.25
CA GLY A 97 7.09 -7.97 -3.23
C GLY A 97 6.03 -6.94 -2.85
N TYR A 98 5.26 -6.52 -3.86
CA TYR A 98 4.09 -5.65 -3.72
C TYR A 98 3.11 -5.92 -4.85
N GLY A 99 1.83 -5.64 -4.62
CA GLY A 99 0.82 -5.50 -5.65
C GLY A 99 0.57 -4.03 -5.95
N ALA A 100 0.31 -3.71 -7.22
CA ALA A 100 -0.07 -2.38 -7.64
C ALA A 100 -1.06 -2.46 -8.80
N PHE A 101 -2.20 -1.80 -8.64
CA PHE A 101 -3.34 -1.92 -9.53
C PHE A 101 -3.82 -0.52 -9.92
N THR A 102 -3.99 -0.26 -11.21
CA THR A 102 -4.50 1.04 -11.67
C THR A 102 -5.96 1.20 -11.30
N VAL A 103 -6.33 2.39 -10.83
CA VAL A 103 -7.69 2.73 -10.41
C VAL A 103 -8.23 3.85 -11.31
N SER A 104 -9.40 3.64 -11.90
CA SER A 104 -10.09 4.69 -12.65
C SER A 104 -10.73 5.71 -11.70
N GLU A 105 -10.84 6.97 -12.13
CA GLU A 105 -11.39 8.07 -11.32
C GLU A 105 -12.73 7.70 -10.65
N ASN A 106 -13.66 7.12 -11.41
CA ASN A 106 -14.98 6.72 -10.94
C ASN A 106 -14.98 5.56 -9.91
N ARG A 107 -13.85 4.90 -9.68
CA ARG A 107 -13.69 3.83 -8.69
C ARG A 107 -12.93 4.29 -7.44
N ARG A 108 -12.33 5.49 -7.45
CA ARG A 108 -11.49 6.00 -6.35
C ARG A 108 -12.21 5.98 -5.02
N GLU A 109 -13.45 6.48 -4.97
CA GLU A 109 -14.21 6.53 -3.72
C GLU A 109 -14.55 5.13 -3.20
N ALA A 110 -14.87 4.19 -4.10
CA ALA A 110 -15.12 2.80 -3.71
C ALA A 110 -13.85 2.12 -3.14
N VAL A 111 -12.69 2.37 -3.74
CA VAL A 111 -11.40 1.87 -3.26
C VAL A 111 -11.02 2.52 -1.93
N LYS A 112 -11.24 3.83 -1.78
CA LYS A 112 -11.02 4.53 -0.50
C LYS A 112 -11.89 3.95 0.61
N HIS A 113 -13.18 3.76 0.34
CA HIS A 113 -14.09 3.13 1.29
C HIS A 113 -13.66 1.70 1.63
N TYR A 114 -13.18 0.94 0.65
CA TYR A 114 -12.62 -0.39 0.89
C TYR A 114 -11.41 -0.35 1.84
N ILE A 115 -10.43 0.53 1.59
CA ILE A 115 -9.22 0.67 2.41
C ILE A 115 -9.55 1.06 3.85
N LEU A 116 -10.51 1.98 4.04
CA LEU A 116 -10.89 2.44 5.38
C LEU A 116 -11.64 1.38 6.21
N ASN A 117 -12.22 0.36 5.57
CA ASN A 117 -12.97 -0.71 6.24
C ASN A 117 -12.20 -2.04 6.33
N GLN A 118 -10.88 -2.00 6.14
CA GLN A 118 -9.99 -3.16 6.16
C GLN A 118 -10.08 -3.97 7.46
N GLU A 119 -10.22 -3.31 8.60
CA GLU A 119 -10.35 -3.99 9.89
C GLU A 119 -11.62 -4.86 9.99
N THR A 120 -12.73 -4.41 9.40
CA THR A 120 -13.96 -5.22 9.31
C THR A 120 -13.82 -6.32 8.27
N HIS A 121 -13.17 -6.03 7.14
CA HIS A 121 -12.95 -6.99 6.05
C HIS A 121 -12.16 -8.22 6.52
N HIS A 122 -11.13 -7.99 7.33
CA HIS A 122 -10.26 -9.05 7.85
C HIS A 122 -10.82 -9.83 9.04
N GLN A 123 -12.07 -9.58 9.45
CA GLN A 123 -12.78 -10.48 10.37
C GLN A 123 -13.13 -11.81 9.70
N THR A 124 -13.27 -11.85 8.37
CA THR A 124 -13.75 -13.03 7.63
C THR A 124 -12.87 -13.42 6.45
N ARG A 125 -11.83 -12.64 6.14
CA ARG A 125 -10.98 -12.85 4.97
C ARG A 125 -9.51 -12.66 5.30
N THR A 126 -8.64 -13.51 4.74
CA THR A 126 -7.19 -13.41 4.97
C THR A 126 -6.53 -12.48 3.95
N TYR A 127 -5.33 -11.96 4.26
CA TYR A 127 -4.50 -11.24 3.29
C TYR A 127 -4.28 -12.06 2.00
N LYS A 128 -4.06 -13.38 2.13
CA LYS A 128 -3.83 -14.25 0.98
C LYS A 128 -5.05 -14.30 0.04
N ASP A 129 -6.25 -14.48 0.59
CA ASP A 129 -7.49 -14.47 -0.18
C ASP A 129 -7.76 -13.12 -0.84
N GLU A 130 -7.36 -12.06 -0.15
CA GLU A 130 -7.46 -10.70 -0.62
C GLU A 130 -6.53 -10.44 -1.81
N TYR A 131 -5.24 -10.70 -1.61
CA TYR A 131 -4.20 -10.47 -2.60
C TYR A 131 -4.43 -11.28 -3.88
N LEU A 132 -4.79 -12.56 -3.75
CA LEU A 132 -5.13 -13.40 -4.91
C LEU A 132 -6.32 -12.85 -5.69
N ALA A 133 -7.34 -12.32 -5.03
CA ALA A 133 -8.48 -11.74 -5.72
C ALA A 133 -8.11 -10.48 -6.48
N PHE A 134 -7.24 -9.61 -5.93
CA PHE A 134 -6.76 -8.45 -6.66
C PHE A 134 -5.97 -8.83 -7.89
N LEU A 135 -5.04 -9.78 -7.78
CA LEU A 135 -4.26 -10.26 -8.91
C LEU A 135 -5.18 -10.81 -10.02
N ARG A 136 -6.17 -11.65 -9.66
CA ARG A 136 -7.15 -12.20 -10.60
C ARG A 136 -8.01 -11.11 -11.25
N GLN A 137 -8.54 -10.18 -10.45
CA GLN A 137 -9.38 -9.09 -10.94
C GLN A 137 -8.61 -8.16 -11.88
N ALA A 138 -7.32 -7.92 -11.62
CA ALA A 138 -6.46 -7.09 -12.44
C ALA A 138 -5.88 -7.83 -13.67
N GLY A 139 -6.12 -9.14 -13.81
CA GLY A 139 -5.57 -9.94 -14.90
C GLY A 139 -4.04 -10.09 -14.83
N VAL A 140 -3.46 -10.00 -13.63
CA VAL A 140 -2.02 -10.21 -13.43
C VAL A 140 -1.75 -11.71 -13.46
N GLU A 141 -0.83 -12.15 -14.32
CA GLU A 141 -0.33 -13.53 -14.29
C GLU A 141 0.60 -13.71 -13.08
N PHE A 142 0.39 -14.79 -12.32
CA PHE A 142 1.22 -15.12 -11.18
C PHE A 142 1.33 -16.62 -10.99
N ASP A 143 2.40 -17.03 -10.30
CA ASP A 143 2.59 -18.38 -9.81
C ASP A 143 2.55 -18.34 -8.29
N GLU A 144 1.58 -19.04 -7.70
CA GLU A 144 1.33 -19.04 -6.25
C GLU A 144 2.55 -19.50 -5.43
N ARG A 145 3.50 -20.22 -6.03
CA ARG A 145 4.75 -20.65 -5.37
C ARG A 145 5.67 -19.48 -4.99
N TYR A 146 5.52 -18.33 -5.64
CA TYR A 146 6.38 -17.16 -5.46
C TYR A 146 5.67 -15.96 -4.83
N LEU A 147 4.45 -16.13 -4.32
CA LEU A 147 3.66 -15.04 -3.72
C LEU A 147 3.90 -14.85 -2.21
N TRP A 148 4.47 -15.84 -1.54
CA TRP A 148 4.42 -15.97 -0.09
C TRP A 148 5.73 -15.66 0.59
#